data_AF-A0A948ZKU9-F1
#
_entry.id   AF-A0A948ZKU9-F1
#
_cell.length_a   1.000
_cell.length_b   1.000
_cell.length_c   1.000
_cell.angle_alpha   90.00
_cell.angle_beta   90.00
_cell.angle_gamma   90.00
#
_symmetry.space_group_name_H-M   'P 1'
#
loop_
_entity.id
_entity.type
_entity.pdbx_description
1 polymer ?
#
loop_
_entity_poly.entity_id
_entity_poly.type
_entity_poly.pdbx_seq_one_letter_code
_entity_poly.pdbx_strand_id
1 'polypeptide(L)'
;MRSIQYIVFIAAIVALSCGLSAAEADEPPAINPFGPKTTQREDAVPGCIELSDGSVHPGMIYLTRDKRLEIYDEQLQRQREIPLRAVKRIDCKIKREWMEKEWKFKETTSDEKIYTGRSYPAREYLHTITLHDGRTIAGPLSALVHLQPKRYSPDGEPPAERYLLNKRDKGKIGEELKSLVYVKRIKLGKEAMEGAE
;
A
#
# COMPACT_ATOMS: atom_id res chain seq x y z
N MET A 1 27.84 9.72 -97.51
CA MET A 1 28.58 10.48 -96.45
C MET A 1 27.70 11.61 -95.99
N ARG A 2 27.46 11.68 -94.67
CA ARG A 2 27.33 12.88 -93.79
C ARG A 2 26.29 13.94 -94.22
N SER A 3 25.43 14.50 -93.36
CA SER A 3 25.43 14.61 -91.90
C SER A 3 24.27 15.56 -91.51
N ILE A 4 23.76 15.41 -90.26
CA ILE A 4 23.15 16.47 -89.41
C ILE A 4 21.71 16.91 -89.87
N GLN A 5 20.65 17.00 -89.04
CA GLN A 5 20.49 17.65 -87.73
C GLN A 5 19.21 17.18 -87.00
N TYR A 6 19.21 17.42 -85.69
CA TYR A 6 18.25 17.09 -84.62
C TYR A 6 16.80 17.61 -84.72
N ILE A 7 15.96 17.12 -83.79
CA ILE A 7 14.70 17.63 -83.18
C ILE A 7 13.48 16.76 -83.55
N VAL A 8 12.56 16.30 -82.70
CA VAL A 8 12.22 16.31 -81.25
C VAL A 8 11.08 15.27 -81.10
N PHE A 9 10.92 14.58 -79.97
CA PHE A 9 9.67 14.58 -79.17
C PHE A 9 9.78 13.66 -77.95
N ILE A 10 9.58 14.31 -76.81
CA ILE A 10 9.45 13.76 -75.46
C ILE A 10 8.05 13.16 -75.34
N ALA A 11 7.94 11.93 -74.83
CA ALA A 11 6.67 11.35 -74.40
C ALA A 11 6.73 11.08 -72.90
N ALA A 12 5.82 11.72 -72.18
CA ALA A 12 5.64 11.67 -70.74
C ALA A 12 5.02 10.34 -70.29
N ILE A 13 5.56 9.74 -69.22
CA ILE A 13 4.90 8.71 -68.43
C ILE A 13 4.69 9.26 -67.03
N VAL A 14 3.42 9.56 -66.72
CA VAL A 14 2.96 9.99 -65.40
C VAL A 14 2.84 8.73 -64.52
N ALA A 15 3.79 8.55 -63.60
CA ALA A 15 3.71 7.52 -62.57
C ALA A 15 2.79 8.00 -61.44
N LEU A 16 1.56 7.50 -61.45
CA LEU A 16 0.55 7.69 -60.41
C LEU A 16 0.99 6.94 -59.15
N SER A 17 1.69 7.62 -58.25
CA SER A 17 2.02 7.13 -56.91
C SER A 17 0.82 7.37 -55.99
N CYS A 18 -0.08 6.38 -55.91
CA CYS A 18 -1.08 6.33 -54.85
C CYS A 18 -0.35 6.13 -53.51
N GLY A 19 -0.15 7.22 -52.78
CA GLY A 19 0.21 7.17 -51.37
C GLY A 19 -0.92 6.48 -50.59
N LEU A 20 -0.64 5.29 -50.05
CA LEU A 20 -1.44 4.74 -48.96
C LEU A 20 -1.25 5.65 -47.75
N SER A 21 -2.17 6.61 -47.59
CA SER A 21 -2.36 7.28 -46.32
C SER A 21 -3.00 6.24 -45.39
N ALA A 22 -2.19 5.65 -44.51
CA ALA A 22 -2.71 4.89 -43.38
C ALA A 22 -3.53 5.87 -42.54
N ALA A 23 -4.85 5.81 -42.65
CA ALA A 23 -5.75 6.48 -41.74
C ALA A 23 -5.53 5.83 -40.37
N GLU A 24 -4.84 6.55 -39.50
CA GLU A 24 -4.77 6.29 -38.07
C GLU A 24 -6.21 6.41 -37.56
N ALA A 25 -6.89 5.26 -37.47
CA ALA A 25 -8.24 5.20 -36.96
C ALA A 25 -8.17 5.52 -35.46
N ASP A 26 -8.58 6.74 -35.09
CA ASP A 26 -8.80 7.11 -33.69
C ASP A 26 -9.72 6.06 -33.05
N GLU A 27 -9.15 5.22 -32.19
CA GLU A 27 -9.92 4.27 -31.40
C GLU A 27 -10.98 5.07 -30.61
N PRO A 28 -12.26 4.65 -30.61
CA PRO A 28 -13.28 5.38 -29.87
C PRO A 28 -12.83 5.48 -28.41
N PRO A 29 -12.97 6.67 -27.78
CA PRO A 29 -12.46 6.89 -26.43
C PRO A 29 -13.03 5.81 -25.51
N ALA A 30 -12.15 5.11 -24.81
CA ALA A 30 -12.52 4.00 -23.97
C ALA A 30 -13.59 4.43 -22.95
N ILE A 31 -14.84 4.06 -23.22
CA ILE A 31 -15.95 4.23 -22.30
C ILE A 31 -15.66 3.32 -21.12
N ASN A 32 -15.35 3.91 -19.96
CA ASN A 32 -15.17 3.17 -18.72
C ASN A 32 -16.54 2.62 -18.26
N PRO A 33 -16.79 1.29 -18.37
CA PRO A 33 -18.09 0.71 -18.03
C PRO A 33 -18.37 0.72 -16.51
N PHE A 34 -17.37 1.08 -15.69
CA PHE A 34 -17.46 1.14 -14.23
C PHE A 34 -17.75 2.55 -13.70
N GLY A 35 -17.92 3.54 -14.59
CA GLY A 35 -18.19 4.92 -14.20
C GLY A 35 -16.98 5.64 -13.56
N PRO A 36 -17.14 6.91 -13.14
CA PRO A 36 -16.10 7.63 -12.43
C PRO A 36 -15.80 6.96 -11.09
N LYS A 37 -14.51 6.76 -10.79
CA LYS A 37 -14.09 6.18 -9.50
C LYS A 37 -14.51 7.11 -8.36
N THR A 38 -15.40 6.66 -7.49
CA THR A 38 -15.68 7.35 -6.22
C THR A 38 -14.42 7.28 -5.35
N THR A 39 -13.83 8.43 -5.04
CA THR A 39 -12.61 8.52 -4.22
C THR A 39 -12.90 8.41 -2.72
N GLN A 40 -14.07 8.88 -2.27
CA GLN A 40 -14.46 8.84 -0.86
C GLN A 40 -15.25 7.59 -0.51
N ARG A 41 -14.73 6.84 0.47
CA ARG A 41 -15.41 5.68 1.03
C ARG A 41 -16.33 6.07 2.16
N GLU A 42 -17.55 5.53 2.14
CA GLU A 42 -18.57 5.76 3.17
C GLU A 42 -18.21 5.13 4.52
N ASP A 43 -17.44 4.03 4.53
CA ASP A 43 -16.96 3.33 5.71
C ASP A 43 -15.66 3.92 6.29
N ALA A 44 -15.12 4.97 5.67
CA ALA A 44 -13.91 5.61 6.14
C ALA A 44 -14.20 6.49 7.36
N VAL A 45 -13.34 6.36 8.37
CA VAL A 45 -13.45 7.06 9.65
C VAL A 45 -12.33 8.10 9.73
N PRO A 46 -12.63 9.38 10.04
CA PRO A 46 -11.58 10.38 10.22
C PRO A 46 -10.65 9.98 11.38
N GLY A 47 -9.34 10.20 11.23
CA GLY A 47 -8.38 9.94 12.30
C GLY A 47 -6.96 10.35 11.95
N CYS A 48 -6.01 9.87 12.75
CA CYS A 48 -4.58 10.05 12.51
C CYS A 48 -3.80 8.78 12.88
N ILE A 49 -2.71 8.55 12.13
CA ILE A 49 -1.77 7.46 12.36
C ILE A 49 -0.45 8.07 12.82
N GLU A 50 0.00 7.70 14.02
CA GLU A 50 1.30 8.06 14.58
C GLU A 50 2.26 6.89 14.39
N LEU A 51 3.39 7.13 13.73
CA LEU A 51 4.45 6.15 13.55
C LEU A 51 5.49 6.25 14.67
N SER A 52 6.33 5.22 14.78
CA SER A 52 7.39 5.15 15.80
C SER A 52 8.51 6.18 15.61
N ASP A 53 8.69 6.70 14.40
CA ASP A 53 9.63 7.78 14.08
C ASP A 53 9.12 9.18 14.51
N GLY A 54 7.87 9.26 14.99
CA GLY A 54 7.23 10.51 15.41
C GLY A 54 6.43 11.20 14.31
N SER A 55 6.42 10.67 13.08
CA SER A 55 5.56 11.19 12.02
C SER A 55 4.08 10.93 12.31
N VAL A 56 3.24 11.93 12.00
CA VAL A 56 1.79 11.89 12.21
C VAL A 56 1.12 12.11 10.86
N HIS A 57 0.25 11.19 10.48
CA HIS A 57 -0.43 11.18 9.20
C HIS A 57 -1.94 11.31 9.42
N PRO A 58 -2.52 12.53 9.31
CA PRO A 58 -3.95 12.74 9.41
C PRO A 58 -4.67 12.37 8.10
N GLY A 59 -5.86 11.77 8.20
CA GLY A 59 -6.63 11.38 7.03
C GLY A 59 -7.83 10.49 7.34
N MET A 60 -8.48 10.02 6.28
CA MET A 60 -9.62 9.11 6.39
C MET A 60 -9.10 7.67 6.45
N ILE A 61 -9.39 6.97 7.54
CA ILE A 61 -8.88 5.63 7.83
C ILE A 61 -9.95 4.60 7.52
N TYR A 62 -9.60 3.55 6.80
CA TYR A 62 -10.51 2.45 6.47
C TYR A 62 -9.78 1.11 6.38
N LEU A 63 -10.53 0.02 6.36
CA LEU A 63 -10.01 -1.34 6.14
C LEU A 63 -10.38 -1.82 4.73
N THR A 64 -9.84 -2.96 4.29
CA THR A 64 -10.42 -3.65 3.14
C THR A 64 -11.94 -3.85 3.34
N ARG A 65 -12.72 -3.77 2.25
CA ARG A 65 -14.18 -3.86 2.34
C ARG A 65 -14.59 -5.15 3.05
N ASP A 66 -15.57 -5.05 3.94
CA ASP A 66 -16.08 -6.13 4.80
C ASP A 66 -15.08 -6.75 5.79
N LYS A 67 -13.84 -6.24 5.86
CA LYS A 67 -12.86 -6.68 6.86
C LYS A 67 -13.06 -5.94 8.17
N ARG A 68 -12.80 -6.67 9.25
CA ARG A 68 -12.82 -6.19 10.63
C ARG A 68 -11.43 -6.34 11.24
N LEU A 69 -11.20 -5.68 12.36
CA LEU A 69 -9.98 -5.86 13.13
C LEU A 69 -10.04 -7.21 13.85
N GLU A 70 -9.11 -8.10 13.53
CA GLU A 70 -8.99 -9.42 14.14
C GLU A 70 -7.96 -9.37 15.27
N ILE A 71 -8.44 -9.35 16.51
CA ILE A 71 -7.60 -9.35 17.71
C ILE A 71 -7.82 -10.64 18.50
N TYR A 72 -6.73 -11.26 18.95
CA TYR A 72 -6.82 -12.34 19.94
C TYR A 72 -6.87 -11.71 21.33
N ASP A 73 -8.00 -11.83 22.02
CA ASP A 73 -8.20 -11.30 23.37
C ASP A 73 -7.49 -12.20 24.38
N GLU A 74 -6.38 -11.72 24.96
CA GLU A 74 -5.58 -12.52 25.90
C GLU A 74 -6.34 -12.85 27.20
N GLN A 75 -7.32 -12.03 27.61
CA GLN A 75 -8.10 -12.26 28.83
C GLN A 75 -9.15 -13.36 28.63
N LEU A 76 -9.84 -13.33 27.48
CA LEU A 76 -10.88 -14.30 27.14
C LEU A 76 -10.36 -15.50 26.36
N GLN A 77 -9.07 -15.51 26.00
CA GLN A 77 -8.37 -16.52 25.21
C GLN A 77 -9.09 -16.88 23.90
N ARG A 78 -9.70 -15.89 23.23
CA ARG A 78 -10.44 -16.09 21.98
C ARG A 78 -10.21 -14.98 20.97
N GLN A 79 -10.38 -15.30 19.70
CA GLN A 79 -10.37 -14.31 18.63
C GLN A 79 -11.66 -13.46 18.66
N ARG A 80 -11.51 -12.17 18.43
CA ARG A 80 -12.61 -11.19 18.35
C ARG A 80 -12.45 -10.37 17.09
N GLU A 81 -13.58 -10.12 16.46
CA GLU A 81 -13.68 -9.22 15.31
C GLU A 81 -14.33 -7.91 15.75
N ILE A 82 -13.63 -6.80 15.53
CA ILE A 82 -14.08 -5.48 15.95
C ILE A 82 -14.21 -4.60 14.70
N PRO A 83 -15.39 -4.02 14.44
CA PRO A 83 -15.54 -3.08 13.32
C PRO A 83 -14.80 -1.78 13.64
N LEU A 84 -14.17 -1.16 12.63
CA LEU A 84 -13.34 0.03 12.81
C LEU A 84 -14.10 1.18 13.50
N ARG A 85 -15.38 1.37 13.17
CA ARG A 85 -16.28 2.38 13.77
C ARG A 85 -16.49 2.27 15.28
N ALA A 86 -16.21 1.11 15.87
CA ALA A 86 -16.35 0.91 17.33
C ALA A 86 -15.06 1.28 18.08
N VAL A 87 -13.96 1.48 17.36
CA VAL A 87 -12.64 1.74 17.93
C VAL A 87 -12.42 3.24 18.05
N LYS A 88 -12.03 3.66 19.25
CA LYS A 88 -11.58 5.02 19.51
C LYS A 88 -10.07 5.17 19.27
N ARG A 89 -9.30 4.16 19.68
CA ARG A 89 -7.83 4.20 19.64
C ARG A 89 -7.22 2.81 19.59
N ILE A 90 -6.14 2.66 18.85
CA ILE A 90 -5.29 1.46 18.82
C ILE A 90 -3.89 1.89 19.22
N ASP A 91 -3.34 1.31 20.28
CA ASP A 91 -1.94 1.48 20.66
C ASP A 91 -1.17 0.21 20.34
N CYS A 92 0.03 0.36 19.78
CA CYS A 92 0.97 -0.71 19.56
C CYS A 92 2.15 -0.56 20.53
N LYS A 93 2.46 -1.63 21.25
CA LYS A 93 3.61 -1.71 22.15
C LYS A 93 4.52 -2.84 21.71
N ILE A 94 5.83 -2.61 21.79
CA ILE A 94 6.83 -3.65 21.58
C ILE A 94 6.76 -4.62 22.76
N LYS A 95 6.49 -5.89 22.47
CA LYS A 95 6.49 -6.99 23.44
C LYS A 95 7.91 -7.54 23.62
N ARG A 96 8.63 -7.72 22.51
CA ARG A 96 9.98 -8.28 22.49
C ARG A 96 10.71 -7.87 21.22
N GLU A 97 12.01 -7.66 21.32
CA GLU A 97 12.91 -7.42 20.19
C GLU A 97 14.11 -8.35 20.28
N TRP A 98 14.60 -8.83 19.15
CA TRP A 98 15.83 -9.63 19.08
C TRP A 98 16.45 -9.61 17.68
N MET A 99 17.74 -9.93 17.60
CA MET A 99 18.40 -10.24 16.33
C MET A 99 18.25 -11.74 16.05
N GLU A 100 17.55 -12.09 14.98
CA GLU A 100 17.33 -13.47 14.57
C GLU A 100 18.42 -13.89 13.59
N LYS A 101 19.08 -15.03 13.87
CA LYS A 101 20.09 -15.59 12.97
C LYS A 101 19.38 -16.28 11.80
N GLU A 102 19.79 -15.94 10.59
CA GLU A 102 19.32 -16.63 9.39
C GLU A 102 19.88 -18.05 9.38
N TRP A 103 19.00 -19.00 9.07
CA TRP A 103 19.35 -20.41 8.92
C TRP A 103 18.66 -20.98 7.70
N LYS A 104 19.28 -22.00 7.13
CA LYS A 104 18.71 -22.85 6.09
C LYS A 104 18.86 -24.31 6.49
N PHE A 105 18.00 -25.17 5.97
CA PHE A 105 18.26 -26.60 6.06
C PHE A 105 19.52 -26.94 5.27
N LYS A 106 20.31 -27.87 5.79
CA LYS A 106 21.51 -28.36 5.11
C LYS A 106 21.17 -28.97 3.76
N GLU A 107 20.13 -29.79 3.75
CA GLU A 107 19.57 -30.49 2.58
C GLU A 107 18.04 -30.49 2.71
N THR A 108 17.31 -30.59 1.60
CA THR A 108 15.83 -30.48 1.55
C THR A 108 15.10 -31.46 2.47
N THR A 109 15.72 -32.60 2.81
CA THR A 109 15.14 -33.67 3.65
C THR A 109 15.90 -33.86 4.97
N SER A 110 16.86 -32.97 5.29
CA SER A 110 17.63 -33.03 6.54
C SER A 110 17.12 -32.00 7.54
N ASP A 111 16.89 -32.42 8.78
CA ASP A 111 16.50 -31.52 9.88
C ASP A 111 17.67 -30.69 10.44
N GLU A 112 18.89 -30.88 9.90
CA GLU A 112 20.07 -30.12 10.30
C GLU A 112 19.99 -28.67 9.80
N LYS A 113 20.00 -27.72 10.74
CA LYS A 113 20.01 -26.27 10.46
C LYS A 113 21.43 -25.75 10.34
N ILE A 114 21.75 -25.12 9.21
CA ILE A 114 23.00 -24.39 8.99
C ILE A 114 22.71 -22.90 9.08
N TYR A 115 23.42 -22.23 10.00
CA TYR A 115 23.38 -20.77 10.13
C TYR A 115 24.26 -20.12 9.07
N THR A 116 23.74 -19.10 8.40
CA THR A 116 24.44 -18.40 7.31
C THR A 116 25.42 -17.33 7.82
N GLY A 117 25.46 -17.09 9.13
CA GLY A 117 26.22 -16.01 9.77
C GLY A 117 25.54 -14.64 9.68
N ARG A 118 24.45 -14.53 8.92
CA ARG A 118 23.65 -13.30 8.78
C ARG A 118 22.59 -13.22 9.88
N SER A 119 22.19 -12.00 10.21
CA SER A 119 21.08 -11.75 11.13
C SER A 119 20.19 -10.63 10.63
N TYR A 120 18.95 -10.65 11.09
CA TYR A 120 17.96 -9.62 10.81
C TYR A 120 17.23 -9.24 12.10
N PRO A 121 16.78 -7.98 12.23
CA PRO A 121 16.02 -7.55 13.38
C PRO A 121 14.61 -8.14 13.31
N ALA A 122 14.14 -8.67 14.44
CA ALA A 122 12.80 -9.18 14.58
C ALA A 122 12.15 -8.58 15.83
N ARG A 123 10.85 -8.29 15.72
CA ARG A 123 10.06 -7.73 16.82
C ARG A 123 8.70 -8.38 16.92
N GLU A 124 8.19 -8.47 18.13
CA GLU A 124 6.82 -8.81 18.42
C GLU A 124 6.09 -7.63 19.05
N TYR A 125 4.85 -7.45 18.64
CA TYR A 125 3.99 -6.37 19.08
C TYR A 125 2.80 -6.90 19.88
N LEU A 126 2.40 -6.12 20.87
CA LEU A 126 1.15 -6.26 21.59
C LEU A 126 0.29 -5.02 21.29
N HIS A 127 -0.94 -5.25 20.88
CA HIS A 127 -1.87 -4.18 20.55
C HIS A 127 -2.87 -4.01 21.69
N THR A 128 -3.29 -2.77 21.92
CA THR A 128 -4.37 -2.44 22.85
C THR A 128 -5.40 -1.60 22.10
N ILE A 129 -6.58 -2.15 21.92
CA ILE A 129 -7.72 -1.48 21.29
C ILE A 129 -8.58 -0.89 22.40
N THR A 130 -8.76 0.43 22.35
CA THR A 130 -9.73 1.15 23.18
C THR A 130 -10.96 1.43 22.35
N LEU A 131 -12.11 0.94 22.81
CA LEU A 131 -13.40 1.14 22.17
C LEU A 131 -14.03 2.48 22.58
N HIS A 132 -15.04 2.94 21.84
CA HIS A 132 -15.80 4.15 22.21
C HIS A 132 -16.54 4.01 23.56
N ASP A 133 -16.87 2.79 23.98
CA ASP A 133 -17.47 2.51 25.30
C ASP A 133 -16.46 2.56 26.46
N GLY A 134 -15.17 2.84 26.17
CA GLY A 134 -14.09 2.90 27.14
C GLY A 134 -13.46 1.56 27.48
N ARG A 135 -14.00 0.44 26.99
CA ARG A 135 -13.40 -0.88 27.21
C ARG A 135 -12.10 -1.02 26.43
N THR A 136 -11.17 -1.76 27.01
CA THR A 136 -9.87 -2.05 26.40
C THR A 136 -9.73 -3.54 26.12
N ILE A 137 -9.23 -3.89 24.94
CA ILE A 137 -8.93 -5.27 24.54
C ILE A 137 -7.46 -5.32 24.18
N ALA A 138 -6.71 -6.22 24.81
CA ALA A 138 -5.28 -6.36 24.61
C ALA A 138 -4.94 -7.73 24.01
N GLY A 139 -4.00 -7.72 23.07
CA GLY A 139 -3.47 -8.93 22.45
C GLY A 139 -2.88 -8.70 21.06
N PRO A 140 -2.45 -9.77 20.37
CA PRO A 140 -1.94 -9.65 19.02
C PRO A 140 -3.09 -9.33 18.04
N LEU A 141 -2.82 -8.37 17.16
CA LEU A 141 -3.75 -7.87 16.15
C LEU A 141 -3.16 -8.15 14.77
N SER A 142 -4.02 -8.48 13.81
CA SER A 142 -3.70 -8.55 12.40
C SER A 142 -4.70 -7.73 11.59
N ALA A 143 -4.23 -6.69 10.90
CA ALA A 143 -5.07 -5.87 10.04
C ALA A 143 -4.24 -5.11 9.01
N LEU A 144 -4.80 -4.89 7.83
CA LEU A 144 -4.28 -3.93 6.85
C LEU A 144 -5.14 -2.67 6.92
N VAL A 145 -4.53 -1.58 7.36
CA VAL A 145 -5.18 -0.27 7.50
C VAL A 145 -4.80 0.60 6.30
N HIS A 146 -5.79 1.25 5.72
CA HIS A 146 -5.61 2.22 4.65
C HIS A 146 -5.85 3.62 5.19
N LEU A 147 -5.00 4.56 4.80
CA LEU A 147 -5.13 5.98 5.11
C LEU A 147 -5.24 6.76 3.81
N GLN A 148 -6.37 7.42 3.60
CA GLN A 148 -6.53 8.41 2.54
C GLN A 148 -6.09 9.79 3.09
N PRO A 149 -4.96 10.35 2.63
CA PRO A 149 -4.47 11.62 3.14
C PRO A 149 -5.42 12.77 2.79
N LYS A 150 -5.63 13.70 3.72
CA LYS A 150 -6.36 14.96 3.47
C LYS A 150 -5.42 16.00 2.83
N ARG A 151 -4.71 15.64 1.76
CA ARG A 151 -3.87 16.58 1.01
C ARG A 151 -4.53 16.88 -0.33
N TYR A 152 -4.72 18.17 -0.60
CA TYR A 152 -5.15 18.63 -1.92
C TYR A 152 -3.94 18.60 -2.84
N SER A 153 -3.91 17.67 -3.80
CA SER A 153 -2.97 17.72 -4.92
C SER A 153 -3.68 18.30 -6.14
N PRO A 154 -3.04 19.20 -6.91
CA PRO A 154 -3.59 19.65 -8.20
C PRO A 154 -3.82 18.49 -9.18
N ASP A 155 -3.12 17.36 -8.99
CA ASP A 155 -3.24 16.14 -9.80
C ASP A 155 -4.35 15.17 -9.32
N GLY A 156 -5.11 15.55 -8.28
CA GLY A 156 -6.21 14.75 -7.71
C GLY A 156 -5.94 14.27 -6.28
N GLU A 157 -6.81 13.38 -5.77
CA GLU A 157 -6.60 12.80 -4.44
C GLU A 157 -5.40 11.82 -4.47
N PRO A 158 -4.43 11.93 -3.53
CA PRO A 158 -3.29 11.02 -3.47
C PRO A 158 -3.77 9.57 -3.24
N PRO A 159 -3.01 8.55 -3.69
CA PRO A 159 -3.37 7.18 -3.40
C PRO A 159 -3.33 6.91 -1.90
N ALA A 160 -4.24 6.05 -1.42
CA ALA A 160 -4.26 5.67 -0.03
C ALA A 160 -2.97 4.93 0.40
N GLU A 161 -2.39 5.37 1.50
CA GLU A 161 -1.25 4.75 2.14
C GLU A 161 -1.67 3.49 2.88
N ARG A 162 -0.76 2.51 2.98
CA ARG A 162 -1.04 1.18 3.54
C ARG A 162 -0.19 0.94 4.76
N TYR A 163 -0.84 0.62 5.86
CA TYR A 163 -0.22 0.36 7.16
C TYR A 163 -0.60 -1.03 7.62
N LEU A 164 0.40 -1.91 7.71
CA LEU A 164 0.21 -3.28 8.19
C LEU A 164 0.34 -3.32 9.70
N LEU A 165 -0.73 -3.73 10.38
CA LEU A 165 -0.71 -4.10 11.79
C LEU A 165 -0.55 -5.61 11.85
N ASN A 166 0.56 -6.09 12.38
CA ASN A 166 0.85 -7.51 12.52
C ASN A 166 1.41 -7.82 13.90
N LYS A 167 1.30 -9.09 14.31
CA LYS A 167 1.88 -9.55 15.58
C LYS A 167 3.42 -9.49 15.57
N ARG A 168 4.04 -9.77 14.42
CA ARG A 168 5.48 -9.91 14.28
C ARG A 168 5.95 -9.23 13.02
N ASP A 169 7.04 -8.50 13.16
CA ASP A 169 7.71 -7.78 12.09
C ASP A 169 9.17 -8.21 11.99
N LYS A 170 9.65 -8.25 10.75
CA LYS A 170 10.98 -8.73 10.39
C LYS A 170 11.61 -7.72 9.45
N GLY A 171 12.77 -7.22 9.84
CA GLY A 171 13.59 -6.40 8.97
C GLY A 171 14.35 -7.19 7.94
N LYS A 172 15.14 -6.45 7.15
CA LYS A 172 16.06 -7.03 6.19
C LYS A 172 17.36 -7.45 6.88
N ILE A 173 18.12 -8.27 6.17
CA ILE A 173 19.45 -8.69 6.62
C ILE A 173 20.35 -7.46 6.71
N GLY A 174 21.04 -7.30 7.83
CA GLY A 174 21.96 -6.19 8.08
C GLY A 174 21.31 -4.89 8.56
N GLU A 175 19.98 -4.84 8.67
CA GLU A 175 19.28 -3.74 9.33
C GLU A 175 19.43 -3.81 10.86
N GLU A 176 19.33 -2.66 11.52
CA GLU A 176 19.32 -2.59 12.97
C GLU A 176 17.90 -2.66 13.51
N LEU A 177 17.75 -2.97 14.79
CA LEU A 177 16.44 -2.89 15.45
C LEU A 177 15.83 -1.50 15.23
N LYS A 178 16.56 -0.40 15.42
CA LYS A 178 16.02 0.97 15.37
C LYS A 178 15.42 1.40 14.03
N SER A 179 15.85 0.80 12.91
CA SER A 179 15.37 1.20 11.58
C SER A 179 13.97 0.67 11.26
N LEU A 180 13.44 -0.26 12.05
CA LEU A 180 12.06 -0.75 11.86
C LEU A 180 11.06 0.28 12.37
N VAL A 181 10.47 1.02 11.43
CA VAL A 181 9.37 1.94 11.69
C VAL A 181 8.06 1.16 11.73
N TYR A 182 7.27 1.36 12.77
CA TYR A 182 5.98 0.70 12.96
C TYR A 182 4.89 1.70 13.30
N VAL A 183 3.63 1.29 13.15
CA VAL A 183 2.48 2.07 13.61
C VAL A 183 2.46 2.03 15.13
N LYS A 184 2.77 3.16 15.76
CA LYS A 184 2.79 3.28 17.22
C LYS A 184 1.38 3.47 17.77
N ARG A 185 0.57 4.28 17.09
CA ARG A 185 -0.79 4.59 17.51
C ARG A 185 -1.68 4.96 16.34
N ILE A 186 -2.93 4.54 16.41
CA ILE A 186 -4.02 5.01 15.55
C ILE A 186 -5.07 5.64 16.44
N LYS A 187 -5.43 6.89 16.20
CA LYS A 187 -6.56 7.55 16.87
C LYS A 187 -7.65 7.78 15.84
N LEU A 188 -8.88 7.40 16.19
CA LEU A 188 -10.05 7.52 15.34
C LEU A 188 -11.01 8.55 15.95
N GLY A 189 -11.70 9.28 15.08
CA GLY A 189 -12.58 10.38 15.41
C GLY A 189 -12.14 11.71 14.78
N LYS A 190 -13.11 12.62 14.58
CA LYS A 190 -12.86 13.96 14.04
C LYS A 190 -11.88 14.76 14.90
N GLU A 191 -12.05 14.67 16.23
CA GLU A 191 -11.15 15.31 17.21
C GLU A 191 -9.68 14.90 17.03
N ALA A 192 -9.43 13.65 16.66
CA ALA A 192 -8.08 13.14 16.47
C ALA A 192 -7.43 13.62 15.16
N MET A 193 -8.26 13.89 14.15
CA MET A 193 -7.81 14.46 12.88
C MET A 193 -7.51 15.95 13.02
N GLU A 194 -8.39 16.71 13.68
CA GLU A 194 -8.25 18.16 13.86
C GLU A 194 -7.08 18.54 14.77
N GLY A 195 -6.79 17.75 15.81
CA GLY A 195 -5.65 17.98 16.70
C GLY A 195 -4.28 17.58 16.15
N ALA A 196 -4.21 17.12 14.90
CA ALA A 196 -2.98 16.71 14.21
C ALA A 196 -2.54 17.67 13.10
N GLU A 197 -3.33 18.72 12.81
CA GLU A 197 -2.95 19.89 12.00
C GLU A 197 -2.09 20.87 12.83
#